data_AF-A0A957RJT2-F1
#
_entry.id   AF-A0A957RJT2-F1
#
_cell.length_a   1.000
_cell.length_b   1.000
_cell.length_c   1.000
_cell.angle_alpha   90.00
_cell.angle_beta   90.00
_cell.angle_gamma   90.00
#
_symmetry.space_group_name_H-M   'P 1'
#
loop_
_entity.id
_entity.type
_entity.pdbx_description
1 polymer ?
#
loop_
_entity_poly.entity_id
_entity_poly.type
_entity_poly.pdbx_seq_one_letter_code
_entity_poly.pdbx_strand_id
1 'polypeptide(L)' 'DWTLVCPGAMTEAPATGDVRTEADFLPPSSTRVTYADVGHFVYKLLGSLDYCRQRVGIAG' A
#
# COMPACT_ATOMS: atom_id res chain seq x y z
N ASP A 1 0.77 -14.93 10.49
CA ASP A 1 -0.13 -14.54 9.38
C ASP A 1 0.65 -13.84 8.28
N TRP A 2 0.08 -13.76 7.07
CA TRP A 2 0.72 -13.15 5.90
C TRP A 2 -0.17 -12.08 5.27
N THR A 3 0.43 -11.11 4.61
CA THR A 3 -0.27 -10.12 3.77
C THR A 3 0.56 -9.88 2.52
N LEU A 4 -0.06 -9.93 1.34
CA LEU A 4 0.61 -9.69 0.06
C LEU A 4 0.31 -8.25 -0.40
N VAL A 5 1.29 -7.36 -0.30
CA VAL A 5 1.16 -5.97 -0.72
C VAL A 5 1.51 -5.82 -2.19
N CYS A 6 0.59 -5.26 -2.98
CA CYS A 6 0.77 -4.99 -4.42
C CYS A 6 0.72 -3.48 -4.68
N PRO A 7 1.87 -2.81 -4.79
CA PRO A 7 1.91 -1.38 -5.07
C PRO A 7 1.57 -1.09 -6.54
N GLY A 8 0.90 0.04 -6.76
CA GLY A 8 0.79 0.66 -8.08
C GLY A 8 2.13 1.19 -8.59
N ALA A 9 2.12 1.98 -9.67
CA ALA A 9 3.34 2.57 -10.21
C ALA A 9 4.07 3.42 -9.14
N MET A 10 5.32 3.07 -8.85
CA MET A 10 6.10 3.69 -7.78
C MET A 10 6.97 4.85 -8.27
N THR A 11 7.25 5.81 -7.38
CA THR A 11 8.18 6.92 -7.62
C THR A 11 9.07 7.18 -6.40
N GLU A 12 10.28 7.67 -6.64
CA GLU A 12 11.20 8.11 -5.59
C GLU A 12 10.88 9.56 -5.21
N ALA A 13 10.21 9.73 -4.08
CA ALA A 13 9.84 11.00 -3.49
C ALA A 13 9.56 10.80 -1.98
N PRO A 14 9.54 11.88 -1.17
CA PRO A 14 9.09 11.81 0.22
C PRO A 14 7.65 11.28 0.33
N ALA A 15 7.32 10.69 1.49
CA ALA A 15 5.97 10.22 1.76
C ALA A 15 4.95 11.37 1.67
N THR A 16 3.86 11.13 0.96
CA THR A 16 2.76 12.09 0.81
C THR A 16 1.70 11.89 1.89
N GLY A 17 1.55 10.66 2.40
CA GLY A 17 0.48 10.26 3.31
C GLY A 17 -0.86 10.01 2.61
N ASP A 18 -1.01 10.42 1.35
CA ASP A 18 -2.24 10.31 0.57
C ASP A 18 -2.27 8.98 -0.19
N VAL A 19 -2.55 7.90 0.54
CA VAL A 19 -2.66 6.55 -0.06
C VAL A 19 -4.05 5.96 0.11
N ARG A 20 -4.49 5.25 -0.93
CA ARG A 20 -5.68 4.42 -0.93
C ARG A 20 -5.28 2.95 -0.93
N THR A 21 -6.06 2.14 -0.22
CA THR A 21 -5.85 0.70 -0.15
C THR A 21 -7.16 -0.04 -0.41
N GLU A 22 -7.08 -1.19 -1.05
CA GLU A 22 -8.23 -2.03 -1.36
C GLU A 22 -7.84 -3.50 -1.28
N ALA A 23 -8.68 -4.31 -0.63
CA ALA A 23 -8.47 -5.75 -0.54
C ALA A 23 -8.68 -6.38 -1.92
N ASP A 24 -7.77 -7.25 -2.33
CA ASP A 24 -7.80 -8.04 -3.57
C ASP A 24 -7.83 -7.25 -4.90
N PHE A 25 -8.03 -5.93 -4.88
CA PHE A 25 -7.97 -5.02 -6.04
C PHE A 25 -6.86 -3.97 -5.92
N LEU A 26 -6.46 -3.37 -7.04
CA LEU A 26 -5.60 -2.18 -7.04
C LEU A 26 -6.53 -0.98 -7.14
N PRO A 27 -6.49 -0.02 -6.18
CA PRO A 27 -7.37 1.14 -6.23
C PRO A 27 -7.24 1.90 -7.56
N PRO A 28 -8.31 2.54 -8.06
CA PRO A 28 -8.25 3.30 -9.30
C PRO A 28 -7.17 4.39 -9.25
N SER A 29 -6.09 4.23 -10.03
CA SER A 29 -4.90 5.08 -9.91
C SER A 29 -5.05 6.38 -10.72
N SER A 30 -5.09 7.53 -10.06
CA SER A 30 -4.81 8.83 -10.70
C SER A 30 -3.34 9.22 -10.58
N THR A 31 -2.63 8.66 -9.60
CA THR A 31 -1.32 9.14 -9.15
C THR A 31 -0.39 7.97 -8.80
N ARG A 32 0.92 8.19 -8.97
CA ARG A 32 1.95 7.23 -8.54
C ARG A 32 2.04 7.22 -7.02
N VAL A 33 2.31 6.06 -6.43
CA VAL A 33 2.58 5.94 -4.99
C VAL A 33 4.08 6.08 -4.75
N THR A 34 4.50 6.69 -3.63
CA THR A 34 5.94 6.81 -3.33
C THR A 34 6.47 5.53 -2.66
N TYR A 35 7.76 5.23 -2.84
CA TYR A 35 8.39 4.13 -2.08
C TYR A 35 8.25 4.33 -0.56
N ALA A 36 8.34 5.58 -0.10
CA ALA A 36 8.22 5.93 1.31
C ALA A 36 6.81 5.64 1.87
N ASP A 37 5.76 5.96 1.10
CA ASP A 37 4.37 5.65 1.48
C ASP A 37 4.12 4.14 1.57
N VAL A 38 4.62 3.36 0.60
CA VAL A 38 4.52 1.89 0.64
C VAL A 38 5.27 1.32 1.84
N GLY A 39 6.47 1.83 2.13
CA GLY A 39 7.26 1.42 3.31
C GLY A 39 6.52 1.68 4.61
N HIS A 40 5.92 2.87 4.76
CA HIS A 40 5.11 3.22 5.93
C HIS A 40 3.89 2.31 6.09
N PHE A 41 3.21 2.00 4.99
CA PHE A 41 2.06 1.09 5.00
C PHE A 41 2.46 -0.33 5.42
N VAL A 42 3.51 -0.89 4.83
CA VAL A 42 4.01 -2.23 5.17
C VAL A 42 4.41 -2.29 6.65
N TYR A 43 5.10 -1.26 7.16
CA TYR A 43 5.49 -1.20 8.56
C TYR A 43 4.28 -1.23 9.51
N LYS A 44 3.21 -0.50 9.18
CA LYS A 44 1.96 -0.53 9.96
C LYS A 44 1.31 -1.92 10.01
N LEU A 45 1.37 -2.68 8.92
CA LEU A 45 0.79 -4.03 8.85
C LEU A 45 1.47 -5.02 9.81
N LEU A 46 2.73 -4.80 10.19
CA LEU A 46 3.43 -5.67 11.15
C LEU A 46 2.77 -5.70 12.53
N GLY A 47 2.03 -4.65 12.88
CA GLY A 47 1.29 -4.52 14.15
C GLY A 47 -0.23 -4.59 14.00
N SER A 48 -0.76 -4.92 12.81
CA SER A 48 -2.20 -4.96 12.53
C SER A 48 -2.64 -6.36 12.08
N LEU A 49 -3.92 -6.67 12.30
CA LEU A 49 -4.59 -7.84 11.70
C LEU A 49 -5.31 -7.47 10.39
N ASP A 50 -5.26 -6.21 9.98
CA ASP A 50 -5.80 -5.76 8.69
C ASP A 50 -5.13 -6.54 7.56
N TYR A 51 -5.94 -6.99 6.59
CA TYR A 51 -5.48 -7.75 5.43
C TYR A 51 -4.75 -9.07 5.79
N CYS A 52 -5.05 -9.64 6.96
CA CYS A 52 -4.55 -10.95 7.36
C CYS A 52 -5.00 -12.04 6.37
N ARG A 53 -4.02 -12.74 5.79
CA ARG A 53 -4.19 -13.76 4.74
C ARG A 53 -4.85 -13.22 3.47
N GLN A 54 -4.63 -11.95 3.16
CA GLN A 54 -5.20 -11.29 1.98
C GLN A 54 -4.13 -10.59 1.14
N ARG A 55 -4.47 -10.34 -0.12
CA ARG A 55 -3.75 -9.40 -0.97
C ARG A 55 -4.34 -8.01 -0.73
N VAL A 56 -3.49 -6.98 -0.69
CA VAL A 56 -3.93 -5.58 -0.63
C VAL A 56 -3.24 -4.76 -1.70
N GLY A 57 -4.01 -4.01 -2.48
CA GLY A 57 -3.46 -3.03 -3.41
C GLY A 57 -3.24 -1.69 -2.71
N ILE A 58 -2.18 -0.97 -3.09
CA ILE A 58 -1.91 0.38 -2.60
C ILE A 58 -1.57 1.32 -3.76
N ALA A 59 -2.21 2.48 -3.80
CA ALA A 59 -1.98 3.53 -4.80
C ALA A 59 -2.09 4.92 -4.14
N GLY A 60 -1.50 5.93 -4.78
CA GLY A 60 -1.71 7.34 -4.43
C GLY A 60 -2.94 7.94 -5.09
#